data_AF-A0A972NHB0-F1
#
_entry.id   AF-A0A972NHB0-F1
#
_cell.length_a   1.000
_cell.length_b   1.000
_cell.length_c   1.000
_cell.angle_alpha   90.00
_cell.angle_beta   90.00
_cell.angle_gamma   90.00
#
_symmetry.space_group_name_H-M   'P 1'
#
loop_
_entity.id
_entity.type
_entity.pdbx_description
1 polymer ?
#
loop_
_entity_poly.entity_id
_entity_poly.type
_entity_poly.pdbx_seq_one_letter_code
_entity_poly.pdbx_strand_id
1 'polypeptide(L)'
;MFKFMLLSALVWVKELPSTQDELKRGGYPSGTVLVADRQTAGRGRRGRRWLSDEGGLYFSFLLRPELFPELLPLPVVLGLAVCRLLENEGLRPSLKWPNDVYLSGRKLCGILTEVSKSGLVVGVGLNVNQTSFPEGLNATSLKLETGRTLDRKELLLKLLKSFSEELGRFRQEGFKGLRKEAVDRLLWLGEEVKLSDGRTGKLAGLSERGGLLLLTERGLEEVLSGELTLRLNARREDASL
;
A
#
# COMPACT_ATOMS: atom_id res chain seq x y z
N MET A 1 -9.85 -17.34 20.38
CA MET A 1 -8.42 -17.64 20.20
C MET A 1 -7.98 -17.06 18.85
N PHE A 2 -7.45 -15.84 18.84
CA PHE A 2 -6.99 -15.15 17.62
C PHE A 2 -5.78 -15.91 17.05
N LYS A 3 -5.99 -16.74 16.04
CA LYS A 3 -4.89 -17.34 15.30
C LYS A 3 -4.31 -16.24 14.42
N PHE A 4 -3.11 -15.75 14.73
CA PHE A 4 -2.41 -14.79 13.88
C PHE A 4 -2.37 -15.34 12.46
N MET A 5 -3.06 -14.69 11.53
CA MET A 5 -3.16 -15.19 10.15
C MET A 5 -1.81 -15.08 9.42
N LEU A 6 -0.90 -14.28 9.96
CA LEU A 6 0.28 -13.76 9.30
C LEU A 6 1.61 -14.23 9.88
N LEU A 7 1.65 -14.98 11.00
CA LEU A 7 2.91 -15.28 11.67
C LEU A 7 3.08 -16.77 11.98
N SER A 8 3.53 -17.52 10.97
CA SER A 8 4.04 -18.89 11.13
C SER A 8 5.56 -18.93 11.23
N ALA A 9 6.25 -17.99 10.57
CA ALA A 9 7.69 -17.78 10.66
C ALA A 9 8.05 -16.31 10.42
N LEU A 10 9.05 -15.80 11.12
CA LEU A 10 9.64 -14.48 10.87
C LEU A 10 11.11 -14.65 10.54
N VAL A 11 11.50 -14.28 9.32
CA VAL A 11 12.88 -14.31 8.84
C VAL A 11 13.33 -12.88 8.62
N TRP A 12 14.39 -12.46 9.30
CA TRP A 12 14.98 -11.14 9.12
C TRP A 12 16.40 -11.29 8.60
N VAL A 13 16.66 -10.76 7.41
CA VAL A 13 18.00 -10.77 6.79
C VAL A 13 18.55 -9.36 6.68
N LYS A 14 19.88 -9.25 6.64
CA LYS A 14 20.53 -7.96 6.42
C LYS A 14 20.26 -7.43 5.02
N GLU A 15 20.39 -8.29 4.01
CA GLU A 15 20.28 -7.88 2.61
C GLU A 15 19.88 -9.04 1.71
N LEU A 16 19.12 -8.74 0.67
CA LEU A 16 18.83 -9.63 -0.46
C LEU A 16 18.38 -8.80 -1.68
N PRO A 17 18.18 -9.40 -2.86
CA PRO A 17 17.65 -8.68 -4.02
C PRO A 17 16.24 -8.13 -3.80
N SER A 18 15.31 -8.97 -3.37
CA SER A 18 13.90 -8.58 -3.15
C SER A 18 13.21 -9.61 -2.26
N THR A 19 12.56 -9.16 -1.17
CA THR A 19 11.72 -10.01 -0.32
C THR A 19 10.56 -10.62 -1.11
N GLN A 20 10.06 -9.86 -2.09
CA GLN A 20 8.97 -10.28 -2.97
C GLN A 20 9.40 -11.46 -3.85
N ASP A 21 10.55 -11.34 -4.52
CA ASP A 21 11.03 -12.39 -5.43
C ASP A 21 11.44 -13.65 -4.66
N GLU A 22 12.02 -13.48 -3.47
CA GLU A 22 12.41 -14.59 -2.61
C GLU A 22 11.21 -15.43 -2.15
N LEU A 23 10.12 -14.80 -1.68
CA LEU A 23 8.92 -15.55 -1.32
C LEU A 23 8.19 -16.17 -2.54
N LYS A 24 8.29 -15.56 -3.73
CA LYS A 24 7.75 -16.11 -4.98
C LYS A 24 8.49 -17.36 -5.46
N ARG A 25 9.78 -17.52 -5.11
CA ARG A 25 10.55 -18.74 -5.44
C ARG A 25 10.02 -19.98 -4.73
N GLY A 26 9.37 -19.81 -3.57
CA GLY A 26 8.81 -20.91 -2.77
C GLY A 26 9.78 -21.42 -1.70
N GLY A 27 9.42 -22.54 -1.06
CA GLY A 27 10.17 -23.09 0.08
C GLY A 27 9.75 -22.52 1.44
N TYR A 28 8.76 -21.64 1.47
CA TYR A 28 8.24 -21.03 2.68
C TYR A 28 6.76 -21.42 2.90
N PRO A 29 6.34 -21.73 4.14
CA PRO A 29 4.94 -21.96 4.44
C PRO A 29 4.14 -20.64 4.41
N SER A 30 2.83 -20.73 4.14
CA SER A 30 1.91 -19.60 4.34
C SER A 30 2.03 -19.05 5.76
N GLY A 31 1.96 -17.72 5.90
CA GLY A 31 2.21 -17.00 7.14
C GLY A 31 3.69 -16.70 7.40
N THR A 32 4.59 -17.01 6.46
CA THR A 32 5.98 -16.54 6.56
C THR A 32 6.03 -15.04 6.29
N VAL A 33 6.74 -14.32 7.15
CA VAL A 33 7.14 -12.92 6.96
C VAL A 33 8.64 -12.87 6.75
N LEU A 34 9.08 -12.37 5.59
CA LEU A 34 10.48 -12.16 5.25
C LEU A 34 10.78 -10.67 5.24
N VAL A 35 11.71 -10.24 6.09
CA VAL A 35 12.12 -8.85 6.28
C VAL A 35 13.57 -8.68 5.84
N ALA A 36 13.89 -7.51 5.27
CA ALA A 36 15.24 -7.14 4.88
C ALA A 36 15.61 -5.74 5.37
N ASP A 37 16.83 -5.56 5.89
CA ASP A 37 17.31 -4.21 6.20
C ASP A 37 17.56 -3.39 4.93
N ARG A 38 18.01 -4.05 3.85
CA ARG A 38 18.25 -3.46 2.53
C ARG A 38 17.79 -4.40 1.40
N GLN A 39 17.27 -3.84 0.30
CA GLN A 39 17.04 -4.59 -0.94
C GLN A 39 17.81 -4.01 -2.12
N THR A 40 18.61 -4.82 -2.79
CA THR A 40 19.40 -4.35 -3.96
C THR A 40 18.54 -4.22 -5.23
N ALA A 41 17.44 -4.95 -5.32
CA ALA A 41 16.52 -4.99 -6.46
C ALA A 41 15.03 -4.88 -6.03
N GLY A 42 14.74 -4.04 -5.03
CA GLY A 42 13.39 -3.84 -4.50
C GLY A 42 12.34 -3.55 -5.58
N ARG A 43 11.16 -4.16 -5.44
CA ARG A 43 10.10 -4.16 -6.46
C ARG A 43 8.98 -3.19 -6.11
N GLY A 44 8.50 -2.48 -7.13
CA GLY A 44 7.22 -1.79 -7.15
C GLY A 44 6.38 -2.26 -8.34
N ARG A 45 5.16 -1.75 -8.46
CA ARG A 45 4.27 -2.03 -9.60
C ARG A 45 4.91 -1.59 -10.92
N ARG A 46 4.59 -2.31 -12.01
CA ARG A 46 5.01 -2.00 -13.39
C ARG A 46 6.52 -1.99 -13.60
N GLY A 47 7.23 -2.88 -12.91
CA GLY A 47 8.68 -2.97 -12.99
C GLY A 47 9.43 -1.76 -12.40
N ARG A 48 8.73 -0.82 -11.75
CA ARG A 48 9.40 0.28 -11.05
C ARG A 48 10.19 -0.26 -9.88
N ARG A 49 11.34 0.36 -9.59
CA ARG A 49 12.16 0.02 -8.44
C ARG A 49 11.62 0.69 -7.18
N TRP A 50 11.61 -0.05 -6.06
CA TRP A 50 11.42 0.53 -4.73
C TRP A 50 12.80 0.80 -4.11
N LEU A 51 13.08 2.05 -3.76
CA LEU A 51 14.34 2.42 -3.08
C LEU A 51 14.31 1.85 -1.66
N SER A 52 15.27 0.98 -1.39
CA SER A 52 15.27 0.12 -0.20
C SER A 52 16.58 0.22 0.59
N ASP A 53 17.12 1.42 0.74
CA ASP A 53 18.32 1.66 1.56
C ASP A 53 18.01 1.53 3.06
N GLU A 54 19.06 1.49 3.89
CA GLU A 54 18.88 1.32 5.34
C GLU A 54 17.94 2.38 5.95
N GLY A 55 17.21 1.96 6.99
CA GLY A 55 16.30 2.84 7.74
C GLY A 55 14.83 2.70 7.35
N GLY A 56 14.49 2.08 6.21
CA GLY A 56 13.10 1.67 5.94
C GLY A 56 12.75 0.31 6.54
N LEU A 57 11.46 -0.04 6.42
CA LEU A 57 10.96 -1.37 6.75
C LEU A 57 10.46 -2.03 5.46
N TYR A 58 11.20 -3.05 5.02
CA TYR A 58 10.95 -3.76 3.76
C TYR A 58 10.70 -5.22 4.06
N PHE A 59 9.49 -5.68 3.77
CA PHE A 59 9.14 -7.07 4.02
C PHE A 59 8.11 -7.56 3.03
N SER A 60 8.07 -8.87 2.87
CA SER A 60 6.97 -9.56 2.21
C SER A 60 6.40 -10.63 3.12
N PHE A 61 5.12 -10.95 2.93
CA PHE A 61 4.50 -12.08 3.61
C PHE A 61 3.67 -12.94 2.65
N LEU A 62 3.63 -14.24 2.94
CA LEU A 62 2.99 -15.24 2.08
C LEU A 62 1.62 -15.63 2.61
N LEU A 63 0.61 -15.58 1.74
CA LEU A 63 -0.77 -15.93 2.04
C LEU A 63 -1.32 -16.97 1.06
N ARG A 64 -2.42 -17.60 1.47
CA ARG A 64 -3.25 -18.42 0.60
C ARG A 64 -4.31 -17.54 -0.08
N PRO A 65 -4.33 -17.43 -1.42
CA PRO A 65 -5.28 -16.56 -2.11
C PRO A 65 -6.74 -16.98 -1.88
N GLU A 66 -7.00 -18.27 -1.64
CA GLU A 66 -8.34 -18.83 -1.42
C GLU A 66 -8.98 -18.36 -0.11
N LEU A 67 -8.20 -17.72 0.77
CA LEU A 67 -8.72 -17.16 2.01
C LEU A 67 -9.50 -15.87 1.81
N PHE A 68 -9.37 -15.22 0.65
CA PHE A 68 -9.91 -13.89 0.40
C PHE A 68 -11.02 -13.94 -0.65
N PRO A 69 -12.14 -13.21 -0.42
CA PRO A 69 -13.25 -13.17 -1.36
C PRO A 69 -12.87 -12.43 -2.65
N GLU A 70 -11.99 -11.43 -2.55
CA GLU A 70 -11.61 -10.53 -3.63
C GLU A 70 -10.10 -10.22 -3.52
N LEU A 71 -9.37 -10.22 -4.64
CA LEU A 71 -7.94 -9.88 -4.64
C LEU A 71 -7.67 -8.43 -5.04
N LEU A 72 -8.52 -7.85 -5.90
CA LEU A 72 -8.37 -6.48 -6.38
C LEU A 72 -8.30 -5.42 -5.25
N PRO A 73 -9.18 -5.44 -4.23
CA PRO A 73 -9.15 -4.44 -3.16
C PRO A 73 -8.06 -4.69 -2.11
N LEU A 74 -7.36 -5.83 -2.17
CA LEU A 74 -6.43 -6.24 -1.10
C LEU A 74 -5.34 -5.21 -0.79
N PRO A 75 -4.70 -4.54 -1.77
CA PRO A 75 -3.74 -3.47 -1.47
C PRO A 75 -4.37 -2.26 -0.75
N VAL A 76 -5.63 -1.93 -1.07
CA VAL A 76 -6.37 -0.85 -0.40
C VAL A 76 -6.69 -1.25 1.05
N VAL A 77 -7.13 -2.49 1.26
CA VAL A 77 -7.40 -3.06 2.59
C VAL A 77 -6.14 -3.02 3.45
N LEU A 78 -5.01 -3.47 2.93
CA LEU A 78 -3.74 -3.41 3.66
C LEU A 78 -3.28 -1.95 3.86
N GLY A 79 -3.54 -1.06 2.91
CA GLY A 79 -3.32 0.37 3.09
C GLY A 79 -4.14 0.93 4.26
N LEU A 80 -5.40 0.51 4.39
CA LEU A 80 -6.29 0.94 5.47
C LEU A 80 -5.75 0.53 6.85
N ALA A 81 -5.18 -0.67 6.97
CA ALA A 81 -4.50 -1.10 8.18
C ALA A 81 -3.29 -0.21 8.53
N VAL A 82 -2.45 0.15 7.54
CA VAL A 82 -1.37 1.13 7.75
C VAL A 82 -1.96 2.46 8.22
N CYS A 83 -3.02 2.94 7.58
CA CYS A 83 -3.68 4.18 7.97
C CYS A 83 -4.15 4.16 9.43
N ARG A 84 -4.89 3.11 9.84
CA ARG A 84 -5.37 2.97 11.22
C ARG A 84 -4.25 2.94 12.25
N LEU A 85 -3.16 2.22 11.95
CA LEU A 85 -2.00 2.19 12.84
C LEU A 85 -1.42 3.60 13.04
N LEU A 86 -1.25 4.37 11.96
CA LEU A 86 -0.68 5.71 12.03
C LEU A 86 -1.63 6.72 12.68
N GLU A 87 -2.94 6.57 12.49
CA GLU A 87 -3.97 7.38 13.16
C GLU A 87 -3.93 7.20 14.68
N ASN A 88 -3.73 5.97 15.16
CA ASN A 88 -3.55 5.68 16.59
C ASN A 88 -2.27 6.34 17.16
N GLU A 89 -1.31 6.67 16.31
CA GLU A 89 -0.09 7.40 16.66
C GLU A 89 -0.24 8.93 16.43
N GLY A 90 -1.47 9.41 16.16
CA GLY A 90 -1.80 10.84 16.02
C GLY A 90 -1.55 11.44 14.64
N LEU A 91 -1.26 10.62 13.62
CA LEU A 91 -1.01 11.06 12.25
C LEU A 91 -2.28 11.07 11.40
N ARG A 92 -2.23 11.76 10.25
CA ARG A 92 -3.34 11.85 9.29
C ARG A 92 -2.94 11.30 7.91
N PRO A 93 -2.84 9.97 7.77
CA PRO A 93 -2.47 9.35 6.51
C PRO A 93 -3.64 9.38 5.50
N SER A 94 -3.34 9.15 4.23
CA SER A 94 -4.33 9.00 3.17
C SER A 94 -3.97 7.84 2.24
N LEU A 95 -4.98 7.20 1.67
CA LEU A 95 -4.86 6.14 0.68
C LEU A 95 -4.80 6.74 -0.72
N LYS A 96 -3.75 6.47 -1.46
CA LYS A 96 -3.73 6.74 -2.90
C LYS A 96 -3.95 5.42 -3.64
N TRP A 97 -5.10 5.32 -4.28
CA TRP A 97 -5.46 4.14 -5.05
C TRP A 97 -4.41 3.83 -6.13
N PRO A 98 -4.08 2.55 -6.36
CA PRO A 98 -4.65 1.37 -5.71
C PRO A 98 -3.92 0.90 -4.45
N ASN A 99 -2.72 1.38 -4.14
CA ASN A 99 -1.80 0.60 -3.31
C ASN A 99 -0.79 1.41 -2.48
N ASP A 100 -0.92 2.72 -2.42
CA ASP A 100 0.04 3.57 -1.74
C ASP A 100 -0.60 4.28 -0.54
N VAL A 101 0.17 4.48 0.53
CA VAL A 101 -0.21 5.33 1.67
C VAL A 101 0.63 6.59 1.64
N TYR A 102 -0.03 7.73 1.81
CA TYR A 102 0.55 9.06 1.79
C TYR A 102 0.41 9.70 3.16
N LEU A 103 1.36 10.57 3.49
CA LEU A 103 1.34 11.43 4.66
C LEU A 103 1.80 12.82 4.21
N SER A 104 1.05 13.86 4.59
CA SER A 104 1.35 15.25 4.19
C SER A 104 1.51 15.42 2.66
N GLY A 105 0.70 14.71 1.85
CA GLY A 105 0.75 14.77 0.38
C GLY A 105 1.93 14.04 -0.27
N ARG A 106 2.79 13.38 0.52
CA ARG A 106 3.99 12.66 0.05
C ARG A 106 3.86 11.16 0.30
N LYS A 107 4.47 10.34 -0.56
CA LYS A 107 4.38 8.88 -0.44
C LYS A 107 5.16 8.37 0.77
N LEU A 108 4.50 7.60 1.62
CA LEU A 108 5.08 7.00 2.83
C LEU A 108 5.23 5.47 2.72
N CYS A 109 4.22 4.80 2.17
CA CYS A 109 4.17 3.35 2.05
C CYS A 109 3.73 2.92 0.65
N GLY A 110 4.21 1.78 0.20
CA GLY A 110 3.72 1.09 -0.99
C GLY A 110 3.51 -0.38 -0.71
N ILE A 111 2.39 -0.90 -1.21
CA ILE A 111 1.98 -2.29 -1.04
C ILE A 111 1.92 -2.93 -2.43
N LEU A 112 2.46 -4.13 -2.57
CA LEU A 112 2.50 -4.87 -3.82
C LEU A 112 1.95 -6.27 -3.58
N THR A 113 0.87 -6.64 -4.25
CA THR A 113 0.27 -7.97 -4.16
C THR A 113 0.45 -8.70 -5.48
N GLU A 114 1.05 -9.88 -5.44
CA GLU A 114 1.22 -10.72 -6.63
C GLU A 114 0.84 -12.16 -6.32
N VAL A 115 0.06 -12.78 -7.21
CA VAL A 115 -0.18 -14.22 -7.18
C VAL A 115 0.97 -14.93 -7.87
N SER A 116 1.46 -16.00 -7.26
CA SER A 116 2.53 -16.83 -7.79
C SER A 116 2.26 -18.30 -7.47
N LYS A 117 3.15 -19.20 -7.91
CA LYS A 117 3.04 -20.63 -7.59
C LYS A 117 3.15 -20.92 -6.09
N SER A 118 3.80 -20.06 -5.30
CA SER A 118 3.88 -20.23 -3.84
C SER A 118 2.64 -19.76 -3.10
N GLY A 119 1.76 -18.99 -3.77
CA GLY A 119 0.58 -18.37 -3.18
C GLY A 119 0.52 -16.87 -3.49
N LEU A 120 -0.18 -16.13 -2.63
CA LEU A 120 -0.32 -14.68 -2.70
C LEU A 120 0.82 -14.04 -1.91
N VAL A 121 1.75 -13.38 -2.60
CA VAL A 121 2.88 -12.69 -1.98
C VAL A 121 2.57 -11.20 -1.88
N VAL A 122 2.59 -10.69 -0.65
CA VAL A 122 2.34 -9.29 -0.34
C VAL A 122 3.63 -8.64 0.10
N GLY A 123 4.16 -7.73 -0.70
CA GLY A 123 5.31 -6.88 -0.38
C GLY A 123 4.87 -5.53 0.19
N VAL A 124 5.55 -5.08 1.23
CA VAL A 124 5.31 -3.81 1.89
C VAL A 124 6.65 -3.08 2.03
N GLY A 125 6.71 -1.89 1.44
CA GLY A 125 7.79 -0.94 1.65
C GLY A 125 7.27 0.26 2.44
N LEU A 126 7.75 0.44 3.67
CA LEU A 126 7.42 1.58 4.51
C LEU A 126 8.68 2.42 4.77
N ASN A 127 8.56 3.72 4.52
CA ASN A 127 9.61 4.68 4.86
C ASN A 127 9.53 5.03 6.35
N VAL A 128 10.54 4.67 7.12
CA VAL A 128 10.55 4.80 8.59
C VAL A 128 11.57 5.84 9.03
N ASN A 129 12.87 5.53 8.96
CA ASN A 129 13.95 6.33 9.53
C ASN A 129 14.82 7.09 8.50
N GLN A 130 14.44 7.09 7.23
CA GLN A 130 15.15 7.87 6.20
C GLN A 130 15.08 9.36 6.53
N THR A 131 16.18 10.08 6.35
CA THR A 131 16.30 11.53 6.61
C THR A 131 16.27 12.37 5.33
N SER A 132 16.33 11.74 4.16
CA SER A 132 16.24 12.39 2.86
C SER A 132 15.82 11.39 1.79
N PHE A 133 15.41 11.91 0.64
CA PHE A 133 15.09 11.15 -0.55
C PHE A 133 15.75 11.83 -1.76
N PRO A 134 16.03 11.09 -2.85
CA PRO A 134 16.52 11.70 -4.08
C PRO A 134 15.59 12.81 -4.60
N GLU A 135 16.18 13.81 -5.23
CA GLU A 135 15.44 14.92 -5.84
C GLU A 135 14.41 14.41 -6.85
N GLY A 136 13.25 15.07 -6.90
CA GLY A 136 12.12 14.68 -7.76
C GLY A 136 11.27 13.51 -7.25
N LEU A 137 11.69 12.81 -6.19
CA LEU A 137 10.86 11.78 -5.57
C LEU A 137 9.89 12.39 -4.55
N ASN A 138 8.59 12.35 -4.83
CA ASN A 138 7.56 12.78 -3.88
C ASN A 138 7.34 11.74 -2.76
N ALA A 139 8.28 11.68 -1.81
CA ALA A 139 8.29 10.73 -0.70
C ALA A 139 8.57 11.40 0.65
N THR A 140 8.13 10.73 1.72
CA THR A 140 8.41 11.09 3.11
C THR A 140 8.71 9.85 3.94
N SER A 141 9.12 10.02 5.19
CA SER A 141 9.35 8.96 6.17
C SER A 141 8.70 9.32 7.50
N LEU A 142 8.43 8.33 8.35
CA LEU A 142 7.92 8.61 9.70
C LEU A 142 8.86 9.52 10.50
N LYS A 143 10.17 9.40 10.31
CA LYS A 143 11.16 10.28 10.94
C LYS A 143 11.06 11.72 10.46
N LEU A 144 10.86 11.95 9.17
CA LEU A 144 10.67 13.31 8.64
C LEU A 144 9.36 13.95 9.12
N GLU A 145 8.30 13.16 9.31
CA GLU A 145 6.99 13.66 9.72
C GLU A 145 6.87 13.81 11.25
N THR A 146 7.62 13.05 12.04
CA THR A 146 7.52 13.06 13.51
C THR A 146 8.74 13.62 14.22
N GLY A 147 9.87 13.77 13.53
CA GLY A 147 11.18 14.11 14.13
C GLY A 147 11.81 12.98 14.96
N ARG A 148 11.16 11.81 15.09
CA ARG A 148 11.63 10.72 15.95
C ARG A 148 12.22 9.58 15.12
N THR A 149 13.25 8.93 15.65
CA THR A 149 13.70 7.63 15.14
C THR A 149 12.83 6.55 15.79
N LEU A 150 12.28 5.64 14.98
CA LEU A 150 11.39 4.57 15.43
C LEU A 150 12.10 3.21 15.43
N ASP A 151 11.75 2.34 16.38
CA ASP A 151 12.15 0.94 16.36
C ASP A 151 11.39 0.19 15.24
N ARG A 152 12.14 -0.30 14.25
CA ARG A 152 11.58 -1.00 13.09
C ARG A 152 10.97 -2.36 13.44
N LYS A 153 11.46 -3.04 14.48
CA LYS A 153 10.94 -4.32 14.93
C LYS A 153 9.61 -4.12 15.65
N GLU A 154 9.54 -3.14 16.55
CA GLU A 154 8.28 -2.80 17.23
C GLU A 154 7.22 -2.38 16.21
N LEU A 155 7.59 -1.52 15.26
CA LEU A 155 6.69 -1.07 14.20
C LEU A 155 6.21 -2.23 13.32
N LEU A 156 7.11 -3.17 12.96
CA LEU A 156 6.73 -4.38 12.23
C LEU A 156 5.68 -5.20 12.98
N LEU A 157 5.88 -5.45 14.27
CA LEU A 157 4.92 -6.24 15.06
C LEU A 157 3.55 -5.55 15.15
N LYS A 158 3.53 -4.22 15.34
CA LYS A 158 2.30 -3.40 15.29
C LYS A 158 1.60 -3.50 13.93
N LEU A 159 2.36 -3.41 12.83
CA LEU A 159 1.82 -3.56 11.47
C LEU A 159 1.26 -4.95 11.22
N LEU A 160 1.97 -6.02 11.59
CA LEU A 160 1.51 -7.39 11.40
C LEU A 160 0.22 -7.66 12.20
N LYS A 161 0.11 -7.10 13.41
CA LYS A 161 -1.14 -7.16 14.18
C LYS A 161 -2.27 -6.45 13.44
N SER A 162 -2.04 -5.20 13.01
CA SER A 162 -3.03 -4.40 12.29
C SER A 162 -3.48 -5.06 10.97
N PHE A 163 -2.54 -5.63 10.21
CA PHE A 163 -2.86 -6.41 9.01
C PHE A 163 -3.67 -7.66 9.34
N SER A 164 -3.34 -8.39 10.41
CA SER A 164 -4.11 -9.59 10.78
C SER A 164 -5.55 -9.25 11.17
N GLU A 165 -5.76 -8.13 11.86
CA GLU A 165 -7.10 -7.63 12.23
C GLU A 165 -7.89 -7.19 10.99
N GLU A 166 -7.29 -6.39 10.12
CA GLU A 166 -7.94 -5.89 8.91
C GLU A 166 -8.27 -7.00 7.91
N LEU A 167 -7.34 -7.94 7.71
CA LEU A 167 -7.60 -9.10 6.86
C LEU A 167 -8.70 -9.99 7.45
N GLY A 168 -8.80 -10.08 8.78
CA GLY A 168 -9.91 -10.75 9.46
C GLY A 168 -11.26 -10.10 9.12
N ARG A 169 -11.35 -8.78 9.23
CA ARG A 169 -12.55 -8.02 8.84
C ARG A 169 -12.86 -8.18 7.36
N PHE A 170 -11.86 -8.04 6.51
CA PHE A 170 -12.03 -8.18 5.06
C PHE A 170 -12.57 -9.56 4.66
N ARG A 171 -12.14 -10.63 5.33
CA ARG A 171 -12.67 -11.99 5.09
C ARG A 171 -14.12 -12.17 5.52
N GLN A 172 -14.57 -11.44 6.54
CA GLN A 172 -15.92 -11.54 7.09
C GLN A 172 -16.91 -10.63 6.36
N GLU A 173 -16.49 -9.40 6.07
CA GLU A 173 -17.35 -8.32 5.58
C GLU A 173 -17.20 -8.07 4.06
N GLY A 174 -16.18 -8.66 3.42
CA GLY A 174 -15.76 -8.32 2.06
C GLY A 174 -15.26 -6.87 1.94
N PHE A 175 -14.96 -6.41 0.73
CA PHE A 175 -14.58 -5.00 0.56
C PHE A 175 -15.75 -4.06 0.84
N LYS A 176 -16.99 -4.52 0.63
CA LYS A 176 -18.21 -3.76 0.89
C LYS A 176 -18.27 -3.19 2.31
N GLY A 177 -17.92 -3.97 3.34
CA GLY A 177 -17.90 -3.50 4.73
C GLY A 177 -16.80 -2.48 5.04
N LEU A 178 -15.66 -2.59 4.34
CA LEU A 178 -14.51 -1.71 4.52
C LEU A 178 -14.53 -0.47 3.62
N ARG A 179 -15.40 -0.46 2.60
CA ARG A 179 -15.43 0.53 1.52
C ARG A 179 -15.55 1.96 2.06
N LYS A 180 -16.45 2.19 3.02
CA LYS A 180 -16.67 3.54 3.55
C LYS A 180 -15.38 4.09 4.17
N GLU A 181 -14.74 3.30 5.02
CA GLU A 181 -13.50 3.70 5.70
C GLU A 181 -12.34 3.93 4.73
N ALA A 182 -12.29 3.15 3.64
CA ALA A 182 -11.31 3.34 2.57
C ALA A 182 -11.59 4.63 1.76
N VAL A 183 -12.85 4.91 1.41
CA VAL A 183 -13.24 6.14 0.70
C VAL A 183 -12.99 7.39 1.55
N ASP A 184 -13.31 7.35 2.84
CA ASP A 184 -13.08 8.48 3.76
C ASP A 184 -11.59 8.88 3.86
N ARG A 185 -10.67 7.96 3.51
CA ARG A 185 -9.22 8.17 3.52
C ARG A 185 -8.63 8.36 2.12
N LEU A 186 -9.45 8.37 1.08
CA LEU A 186 -8.96 8.41 -0.30
C LEU A 186 -8.36 9.79 -0.61
N LEU A 187 -7.08 9.79 -0.97
CA LEU A 187 -6.36 10.97 -1.40
C LEU A 187 -7.01 11.52 -2.66
N TRP A 188 -7.27 12.83 -2.66
CA TRP A 188 -7.90 13.58 -3.76
C TRP A 188 -9.36 13.22 -4.03
N LEU A 189 -10.08 12.65 -3.04
CA LEU A 189 -11.51 12.46 -3.15
C LEU A 189 -12.20 13.79 -3.47
N GLY A 190 -13.00 13.82 -4.53
CA GLY A 190 -13.68 15.01 -4.99
C GLY A 190 -12.85 15.94 -5.88
N GLU A 191 -11.57 15.64 -6.13
CA GLU A 191 -10.71 16.44 -7.00
C GLU A 191 -10.70 15.93 -8.44
N GLU A 192 -10.30 16.81 -9.36
CA GLU A 192 -10.04 16.43 -10.75
C GLU A 192 -8.72 15.65 -10.85
N VAL A 193 -8.78 14.43 -11.36
CA VAL A 193 -7.65 13.51 -11.44
C VAL A 193 -7.45 12.99 -12.86
N LYS A 194 -6.23 12.55 -13.14
CA LYS A 194 -5.84 11.94 -14.42
C LYS A 194 -5.23 10.57 -14.20
N LEU A 195 -5.69 9.59 -14.97
CA LEU A 195 -5.13 8.25 -15.04
C LEU A 195 -4.04 8.17 -16.10
N SER A 196 -3.16 7.17 -15.99
CA SER A 196 -2.05 6.97 -16.94
C SER A 196 -2.49 6.57 -18.35
N ASP A 197 -3.72 6.11 -18.54
CA ASP A 197 -4.30 5.82 -19.86
C ASP A 197 -4.95 7.06 -20.50
N GLY A 198 -4.83 8.23 -19.86
CA GLY A 198 -5.31 9.50 -20.38
C GLY A 198 -6.68 9.92 -19.86
N ARG A 199 -7.46 9.02 -19.24
CA ARG A 199 -8.77 9.36 -18.69
C ARG A 199 -8.66 10.42 -17.60
N THR A 200 -9.60 11.37 -17.62
CA THR A 200 -9.74 12.45 -16.65
C THR A 200 -11.17 12.50 -16.11
N GLY A 201 -11.30 12.95 -14.88
CA GLY A 201 -12.59 13.19 -14.25
C GLY A 201 -12.44 13.47 -12.77
N LYS A 202 -13.57 13.73 -12.11
CA LYS A 202 -13.61 13.92 -10.66
C LYS A 202 -13.54 12.58 -9.94
N LEU A 203 -12.63 12.43 -8.99
CA LEU A 203 -12.54 11.21 -8.19
C LEU A 203 -13.78 11.07 -7.28
N ALA A 204 -14.66 10.12 -7.59
CA ALA A 204 -15.94 9.93 -6.90
C ALA A 204 -15.89 8.87 -5.78
N GLY A 205 -14.79 8.13 -5.66
CA GLY A 205 -14.56 7.16 -4.60
C GLY A 205 -14.11 5.81 -5.14
N LEU A 206 -14.55 4.73 -4.48
CA LEU A 206 -14.27 3.34 -4.85
C LEU A 206 -15.58 2.57 -5.06
N SER A 207 -15.61 1.55 -5.92
CA SER A 207 -16.77 0.67 -6.09
C SER A 207 -16.85 -0.38 -4.97
N GLU A 208 -17.92 -1.19 -4.94
CA GLU A 208 -18.02 -2.32 -4.01
C GLU A 208 -16.93 -3.39 -4.26
N ARG A 209 -16.29 -3.39 -5.43
CA ARG A 209 -15.20 -4.31 -5.81
C ARG A 209 -13.80 -3.73 -5.61
N GLY A 210 -13.68 -2.49 -5.12
CA GLY A 210 -12.41 -1.78 -4.96
C GLY A 210 -11.87 -1.10 -6.21
N GLY A 211 -12.67 -1.01 -7.28
CA GLY A 211 -12.34 -0.21 -8.46
C GLY A 211 -12.43 1.28 -8.18
N LEU A 212 -11.62 2.10 -8.86
CA LEU A 212 -11.71 3.55 -8.77
C LEU A 212 -12.98 4.04 -9.47
N LEU A 213 -13.78 4.89 -8.81
CA LEU A 213 -14.94 5.54 -9.44
C LEU A 213 -14.55 6.94 -9.90
N LEU A 214 -14.69 7.20 -11.21
CA LEU A 214 -14.33 8.45 -11.85
C LEU A 214 -15.57 9.05 -12.51
N LEU A 215 -15.97 10.26 -12.12
CA LEU A 215 -17.02 11.00 -12.79
C LEU A 215 -16.42 11.76 -13.98
N THR A 216 -16.63 11.24 -15.18
CA THR A 216 -16.16 11.81 -16.44
C THR A 216 -17.28 12.58 -17.16
N GLU A 217 -16.99 13.20 -18.29
CA GLU A 217 -18.00 13.80 -19.18
C GLU A 217 -19.02 12.77 -19.71
N ARG A 218 -18.66 11.48 -19.73
CA ARG A 218 -19.54 10.37 -20.15
C ARG A 218 -20.37 9.79 -19.00
N GLY A 219 -20.20 10.31 -17.79
CA GLY A 219 -20.81 9.79 -16.56
C GLY A 219 -19.83 9.04 -15.67
N LEU A 220 -20.37 8.28 -14.73
CA LEU A 220 -19.60 7.55 -13.72
C LEU A 220 -18.98 6.28 -14.31
N GLU A 221 -17.65 6.25 -14.40
CA GLU A 221 -16.88 5.09 -14.86
C GLU A 221 -16.21 4.36 -13.69
N GLU A 222 -16.20 3.03 -13.73
CA GLU A 222 -15.43 2.19 -12.81
C GLU A 222 -14.14 1.70 -13.46
N VAL A 223 -13.03 1.87 -12.74
CA VAL A 223 -11.70 1.46 -13.18
C VAL A 223 -11.17 0.33 -12.30
N LEU A 224 -11.13 -0.88 -12.86
CA LEU A 224 -10.64 -2.08 -12.17
C LEU A 224 -9.14 -2.32 -12.37
N SER A 225 -8.50 -1.61 -13.31
CA SER A 225 -7.09 -1.84 -13.62
C SER A 225 -6.17 -1.21 -12.58
N GLY A 226 -5.82 -2.01 -11.58
CA GLY A 226 -4.76 -1.71 -10.62
C GLY A 226 -3.37 -1.59 -11.24
N GLU A 227 -3.22 -1.43 -12.57
CA GLU A 227 -1.99 -1.03 -13.27
C GLU A 227 -1.95 0.48 -13.57
N LEU A 228 -3.09 1.16 -13.48
CA LEU A 228 -3.14 2.59 -13.72
C LEU A 228 -2.54 3.37 -12.55
N THR A 229 -1.95 4.51 -12.88
CA THR A 229 -1.45 5.46 -11.88
C THR A 229 -2.36 6.67 -11.85
N LEU A 230 -2.77 7.06 -10.65
CA LEU A 230 -3.54 8.25 -10.37
C LEU A 230 -2.61 9.45 -10.11
N ARG A 231 -2.96 10.62 -10.63
CA ARG A 231 -2.35 11.92 -10.29
C ARG A 231 -3.42 13.00 -10.28
N LEU A 232 -3.20 14.09 -9.52
CA LEU A 232 -3.98 15.30 -9.70
C LEU A 232 -3.87 15.77 -11.15
N ASN A 233 -5.01 16.16 -11.72
CA ASN A 233 -5.04 16.86 -12.97
C ASN A 233 -4.92 18.35 -12.61
N ALA A 234 -3.69 18.85 -12.53
CA ALA A 234 -3.50 20.29 -12.46
C ALA A 234 -4.22 20.88 -13.67
N ARG A 235 -5.25 21.68 -13.43
CA ARG A 235 -5.82 22.51 -14.48
C ARG A 235 -4.65 23.31 -15.05
N ARG A 236 -4.53 23.40 -16.37
CA ARG A 236 -3.79 24.53 -16.93
C ARG A 236 -4.41 25.78 -16.29
N GLU A 237 -3.61 26.52 -15.53
CA GLU A 237 -3.86 27.95 -15.42
C GLU A 237 -3.74 28.47 -16.85
N ASP A 238 -4.88 28.62 -17.52
CA ASP A 238 -4.97 29.42 -18.73
C ASP A 238 -5.88 30.60 -18.41
N ALA A 239 -5.33 31.78 -18.74
CA ALA A 239 -5.95 33.09 -18.92
C ALA A 239 -6.13 34.01 -17.69
N SER A 240 -5.07 34.80 -17.40
CA SER A 240 -5.18 36.28 -17.37
C SER A 240 -3.80 36.93 -17.37
N LEU A 241 -3.26 37.17 -18.57
CA LEU A 241 -2.87 38.48 -19.13
C LEU A 241 -2.41 38.31 -20.58
#